data_AF-A0A2T5VB94-F1
#
_entry.id   AF-A0A2T5VB94-F1
#
_cell.length_a   1.000
_cell.length_b   1.000
_cell.length_c   1.000
_cell.angle_alpha   90.00
_cell.angle_beta   90.00
_cell.angle_gamma   90.00
#
_symmetry.space_group_name_H-M   'P 1'
#
loop_
_entity.id
_entity.type
_entity.pdbx_description
1 polymer ?
#
loop_
_entity_poly.entity_id
_entity_poly.type
_entity_poly.pdbx_seq_one_letter_code
_entity_poly.pdbx_strand_id
1 'polypeptide(L)'
;MKVDRKMPLTGTVAALCEPGRGNDEFWDDLGHMIGRLHRFTRPEQLNELLQSDGAVEAVVVDGLGMPIEDFVRLAHATERVLGDKDIPLVCLAAGPFHGAETLRPDAILTHPIPPVAVASQIHSLIRLNTRKREAGVRIDTLKQLGNDVPRPSMSVSGGQADNRPSLLVVGTRGNFAQIESVLGVKIQLVAALSADMANLYLSWKFFDAVVLDQENADAIDTLMLLRNNPVHHDLPVILLTEGLDKETAEEAYRSQANDVLTLRSTQADLFLRLTTSIRARRLDRQTQEMLLRSQDALEGANGAISAKSFRFYLHNAKNAAHHQNKPLTVMRLSIEPVCEPLTETQALQVDRPALRLIRRLVRMEDLAVIVEGTGIVTVFPDTDKASAELSLARIRGVLRNTQVTLEIGASPLRLDASAKIAEVHTAA
;
A
#
# COMPACT_ATOMS: atom_id res chain seq x y z
N MET A 1 -3.78 10.71 18.71
CA MET A 1 -3.39 9.57 17.85
C MET A 1 -1.88 9.61 17.69
N LYS A 2 -1.13 8.62 18.20
CA LYS A 2 0.33 8.60 18.02
C LYS A 2 0.59 8.47 16.51
N VAL A 3 1.24 9.46 15.92
CA VAL A 3 1.79 9.35 14.56
C VAL A 3 2.65 8.11 14.57
N ASP A 4 2.19 7.07 13.87
CA ASP A 4 2.99 5.90 13.59
C ASP A 4 4.20 6.44 12.82
N ARG A 5 5.34 6.61 13.50
CA ARG A 5 6.57 7.07 12.85
C ARG A 5 6.98 5.96 11.91
N LYS A 6 6.43 5.98 10.69
CA LYS A 6 6.90 5.16 9.58
C LYS A 6 8.41 5.39 9.50
N MET A 7 9.18 4.31 9.51
CA MET A 7 10.62 4.41 9.38
C MET A 7 10.96 5.10 8.05
N PRO A 8 12.05 5.90 8.01
CA PRO A 8 12.49 6.54 6.78
C PRO A 8 12.72 5.50 5.68
N LEU A 9 12.53 5.92 4.43
CA LEU A 9 12.75 5.06 3.27
C LEU A 9 14.21 4.60 3.19
N THR A 10 14.44 3.42 2.62
CA THR A 10 15.79 2.88 2.45
C THR A 10 16.49 3.48 1.23
N GLY A 11 15.73 3.87 0.21
CA GLY A 11 16.21 4.50 -1.01
C GLY A 11 15.88 5.99 -1.14
N THR A 12 15.97 6.49 -2.37
CA THR A 12 15.87 7.91 -2.70
C THR A 12 14.52 8.24 -3.34
N VAL A 13 13.89 9.33 -2.91
CA VAL A 13 12.79 9.95 -3.67
C VAL A 13 13.34 11.04 -4.55
N ALA A 14 12.94 11.02 -5.81
CA ALA A 14 13.30 11.98 -6.81
C ALA A 14 12.17 13.01 -6.97
N ALA A 15 12.43 14.31 -6.86
CA ALA A 15 11.43 15.36 -7.03
C ALA A 15 11.77 16.30 -8.20
N LEU A 16 10.89 16.36 -9.19
CA LEU A 16 10.88 17.38 -10.23
C LEU A 16 10.09 18.59 -9.75
N CYS A 17 10.79 19.70 -9.51
CA CYS A 17 10.18 20.96 -9.10
C CYS A 17 10.96 22.15 -9.68
N GLU A 18 10.30 23.28 -9.93
CA GLU A 18 10.99 24.50 -10.34
C GLU A 18 11.72 25.15 -9.14
N PRO A 19 13.01 25.54 -9.27
CA PRO A 19 13.73 26.23 -8.21
C PRO A 19 13.11 27.60 -7.94
N GLY A 20 12.91 27.95 -6.67
CA GLY A 20 12.40 29.25 -6.26
C GLY A 20 10.90 29.50 -6.50
N ARG A 21 10.15 28.49 -6.99
CA ARG A 21 8.68 28.55 -7.12
C ARG A 21 7.90 27.54 -6.27
N GLY A 22 8.59 26.55 -5.72
CA GLY A 22 8.06 25.67 -4.67
C GLY A 22 8.31 26.24 -3.27
N ASN A 23 7.49 25.86 -2.29
CA ASN A 23 7.76 26.18 -0.89
C ASN A 23 8.97 25.34 -0.43
N ASP A 24 10.15 25.92 -0.27
CA ASP A 24 11.35 25.17 0.14
C ASP A 24 11.14 24.47 1.50
N GLU A 25 10.37 25.09 2.40
CA GLU A 25 9.95 24.49 3.68
C GLU A 25 9.18 23.18 3.47
N PHE A 26 8.31 23.11 2.46
CA PHE A 26 7.55 21.89 2.14
C PHE A 26 8.48 20.73 1.75
N TRP A 27 9.51 21.01 0.94
CA TRP A 27 10.43 19.98 0.47
C TRP A 27 11.41 19.54 1.56
N ASP A 28 11.83 20.47 2.42
CA ASP A 28 12.66 20.16 3.59
C ASP A 28 11.87 19.29 4.56
N ASP A 29 10.63 19.65 4.89
CA ASP A 29 9.75 18.84 5.75
C ASP A 29 9.49 17.45 5.16
N LEU A 30 9.21 17.38 3.85
CA LEU A 30 9.06 16.11 3.16
C LEU A 30 10.34 15.26 3.31
N GLY A 31 11.50 15.86 3.03
CA GLY A 31 12.82 15.23 3.17
C GLY A 31 13.05 14.65 4.57
N HIS A 32 12.69 15.37 5.64
CA HIS A 32 12.79 14.86 7.01
C HIS A 32 11.89 13.64 7.26
N MET A 33 10.73 13.56 6.60
CA MET A 33 9.80 12.44 6.76
C MET A 33 10.24 11.19 5.98
N ILE A 34 10.75 11.36 4.77
CA ILE A 34 11.08 10.24 3.87
C ILE A 34 12.56 9.83 3.91
N GLY A 35 13.44 10.68 4.44
CA GLY A 35 14.88 10.45 4.53
C GLY A 35 15.65 11.08 3.36
N ARG A 36 15.84 10.35 2.25
CA ARG A 36 16.64 10.82 1.10
C ARG A 36 15.75 11.42 0.02
N LEU A 37 15.86 12.74 -0.19
CA LEU A 37 15.18 13.47 -1.25
C LEU A 37 16.19 14.14 -2.18
N HIS A 38 16.06 13.90 -3.48
CA HIS A 38 16.87 14.55 -4.51
C HIS A 38 15.97 15.41 -5.41
N ARG A 39 16.20 16.73 -5.42
CA ARG A 39 15.45 17.70 -6.23
C ARG A 39 16.16 17.98 -7.55
N PHE A 40 15.41 18.07 -8.63
CA PHE A 40 15.92 18.39 -9.97
C PHE A 40 14.86 19.12 -10.78
N THR A 41 15.28 19.69 -11.90
CA THR A 41 14.44 20.59 -12.71
C THR A 41 14.16 20.04 -14.10
N ARG A 42 14.91 19.00 -14.50
CA ARG A 42 14.88 18.43 -15.85
C ARG A 42 14.78 16.90 -15.80
N PRO A 43 13.86 16.27 -16.55
CA PRO A 43 13.70 14.81 -16.56
C PRO A 43 14.95 14.03 -16.92
N GLU A 44 15.87 14.59 -17.71
CA GLU A 44 17.10 13.90 -18.10
C GLU A 44 18.01 13.60 -16.90
N GLN A 45 17.95 14.42 -15.83
CA GLN A 45 18.70 14.19 -14.59
C GLN A 45 18.19 12.95 -13.83
N LEU A 46 16.93 12.55 -14.06
CA LEU A 46 16.40 11.32 -13.50
C LEU A 46 17.11 10.10 -14.11
N ASN A 47 17.52 10.13 -15.38
CA ASN A 47 18.26 9.01 -15.98
C ASN A 47 19.60 8.78 -15.28
N GLU A 48 20.32 9.86 -14.94
CA GLU A 48 21.59 9.76 -14.21
C GLU A 48 21.38 9.15 -12.82
N LEU A 49 20.32 9.57 -12.12
CA LEU A 49 19.98 9.03 -10.81
C LEU A 49 19.55 7.55 -10.88
N LEU A 50 18.75 7.18 -11.89
CA LEU A 50 18.33 5.79 -12.13
C LEU A 50 19.50 4.87 -12.51
N GLN A 51 20.60 5.41 -13.04
CA GLN A 51 21.83 4.68 -13.35
C GLN A 51 22.80 4.63 -12.17
N SER A 52 22.59 5.45 -11.13
CA SER A 52 23.44 5.47 -9.93
C SER A 52 23.13 4.29 -8.99
N ASP A 53 24.06 3.99 -8.08
CA ASP A 53 23.87 2.93 -7.06
C ASP A 53 22.70 3.20 -6.09
N GLY A 54 22.18 4.43 -6.05
CA GLY A 54 21.02 4.79 -5.24
C GLY A 54 19.71 4.34 -5.87
N ALA A 55 19.05 3.33 -5.28
CA ALA A 55 17.74 2.90 -5.71
C ALA A 55 16.70 4.03 -5.56
N VAL A 56 16.22 4.56 -6.68
CA VAL A 56 15.09 5.50 -6.71
C VAL A 56 13.81 4.72 -6.39
N GLU A 57 13.11 5.11 -5.34
CA GLU A 57 11.92 4.40 -4.85
C GLU A 57 10.61 5.06 -5.23
N ALA A 58 10.63 6.34 -5.57
CA ALA A 58 9.47 7.08 -6.06
C ALA A 58 9.94 8.34 -6.80
N VAL A 59 9.11 8.79 -7.74
CA VAL A 59 9.29 10.08 -8.41
C VAL A 59 8.08 10.96 -8.17
N VAL A 60 8.33 12.20 -7.77
CA VAL A 60 7.32 13.24 -7.56
C VAL A 60 7.49 14.30 -8.64
N VAL A 61 6.42 14.66 -9.33
CA VAL A 61 6.38 15.81 -10.24
C VAL A 61 5.47 16.86 -9.64
N ASP A 62 6.02 18.04 -9.34
CA ASP A 62 5.27 19.15 -8.75
C ASP A 62 4.97 20.23 -9.79
N GLY A 63 3.67 20.52 -9.96
CA GLY A 63 3.16 21.56 -10.84
C GLY A 63 2.97 22.91 -10.16
N LEU A 64 3.29 23.06 -8.87
CA LEU A 64 3.16 24.35 -8.18
C LEU A 64 4.03 25.44 -8.82
N GLY A 65 3.40 26.57 -9.17
CA GLY A 65 4.09 27.69 -9.80
C GLY A 65 4.46 27.47 -11.28
N MET A 66 3.99 26.38 -11.89
CA MET A 66 4.23 25.99 -13.28
C MET A 66 2.97 26.16 -14.13
N PRO A 67 3.07 26.59 -15.41
CA PRO A 67 1.95 26.51 -16.34
C PRO A 67 1.42 25.08 -16.49
N ILE A 68 0.10 24.90 -16.59
CA ILE A 68 -0.54 23.57 -16.68
C ILE A 68 0.05 22.72 -17.81
N GLU A 69 0.30 23.31 -18.97
CA GLU A 69 0.87 22.58 -20.11
C GLU A 69 2.29 22.08 -19.84
N ASP A 70 3.11 22.87 -19.12
CA ASP A 70 4.46 22.48 -18.73
C ASP A 70 4.42 21.32 -17.74
N PHE A 71 3.50 21.38 -16.77
CA PHE A 71 3.29 20.29 -15.81
C PHE A 71 2.93 18.98 -16.51
N VAL A 72 1.97 19.02 -17.44
CA VAL A 72 1.55 17.84 -18.21
C VAL A 72 2.69 17.32 -19.10
N ARG A 73 3.44 18.21 -19.78
CA ARG A 73 4.63 17.83 -20.56
C ARG A 73 5.68 17.15 -19.69
N LEU A 74 5.94 17.71 -18.51
CA LEU A 74 6.94 17.21 -17.56
C LEU A 74 6.55 15.84 -16.99
N ALA A 75 5.28 15.66 -16.64
CA ALA A 75 4.75 14.39 -16.17
C ALA A 75 4.88 13.29 -17.26
N HIS A 76 4.54 13.59 -18.51
CA HIS A 76 4.72 12.66 -19.64
C HIS A 76 6.18 12.33 -19.96
N ALA A 77 7.08 13.31 -19.84
CA ALA A 77 8.50 13.06 -20.03
C ALA A 77 9.04 12.14 -18.92
N THR A 78 8.60 12.36 -17.69
CA THR A 78 8.97 11.53 -16.52
C THR A 78 8.44 10.11 -16.66
N GLU A 79 7.17 9.94 -17.03
CA GLU A 79 6.55 8.62 -17.31
C GLU A 79 7.35 7.84 -18.37
N ARG A 80 7.79 8.51 -19.45
CA ARG A 80 8.63 7.90 -20.49
C ARG A 80 10.01 7.45 -19.98
N VAL A 81 10.63 8.23 -19.09
CA VAL A 81 11.93 7.89 -18.47
C VAL A 81 11.80 6.70 -17.53
N LEU A 82 10.71 6.64 -16.75
CA LEU A 82 10.42 5.51 -15.88
C LEU A 82 10.18 4.23 -16.70
N GLY A 83 9.39 4.32 -17.78
CA GLY A 83 9.06 3.16 -18.63
C GLY A 83 8.38 2.06 -17.81
N ASP A 84 8.85 0.82 -17.94
CA ASP A 84 8.29 -0.34 -17.23
C ASP A 84 8.89 -0.57 -15.83
N LYS A 85 9.64 0.38 -15.29
CA LYS A 85 10.21 0.26 -13.93
C LYS A 85 9.08 0.32 -12.90
N ASP A 86 9.12 -0.54 -11.87
CA ASP A 86 8.21 -0.50 -10.71
C ASP A 86 8.57 0.67 -9.76
N ILE A 87 8.66 1.89 -10.29
CA ILE A 87 8.92 3.13 -9.54
C ILE A 87 7.66 3.99 -9.67
N PRO A 88 6.96 4.28 -8.55
CA PRO A 88 5.71 5.01 -8.58
C PRO A 88 5.92 6.47 -8.99
N LEU A 89 5.05 6.95 -9.87
CA LEU A 89 4.95 8.37 -10.27
C LEU A 89 3.83 9.06 -9.50
N VAL A 90 4.17 10.06 -8.69
CA VAL A 90 3.23 10.90 -7.94
C VAL A 90 3.21 12.30 -8.55
N CYS A 91 2.04 12.75 -8.95
CA CYS A 91 1.84 14.08 -9.53
C CYS A 91 1.18 15.01 -8.51
N LEU A 92 1.80 16.16 -8.22
CA LEU A 92 1.25 17.21 -7.35
C LEU A 92 0.73 18.34 -8.24
N ALA A 93 -0.59 18.39 -8.42
CA ALA A 93 -1.23 19.36 -9.29
C ALA A 93 -1.51 20.67 -8.55
N ALA A 94 -1.23 21.82 -9.17
CA ALA A 94 -1.59 23.13 -8.62
C ALA A 94 -3.09 23.44 -8.71
N GLY A 95 -3.83 22.66 -9.52
CA GLY A 95 -5.25 22.83 -9.77
C GLY A 95 -5.71 21.88 -10.89
N PRO A 96 -6.92 22.08 -11.43
CA PRO A 96 -7.41 21.27 -12.53
C PRO A 96 -6.57 21.43 -13.80
N PHE A 97 -6.39 20.35 -14.56
CA PHE A 97 -5.63 20.35 -15.81
C PHE A 97 -6.37 19.67 -16.98
N HIS A 98 -5.82 19.76 -18.18
CA HIS A 98 -6.39 19.16 -19.41
C HIS A 98 -5.29 18.56 -20.29
N GLY A 99 -5.64 17.72 -21.26
CA GLY A 99 -4.66 17.14 -22.19
C GLY A 99 -3.78 16.06 -21.58
N ALA A 100 -4.22 15.47 -20.47
CA ALA A 100 -3.49 14.43 -19.72
C ALA A 100 -4.17 13.05 -19.84
N GLU A 101 -5.00 12.84 -20.85
CA GLU A 101 -5.81 11.63 -21.03
C GLU A 101 -4.95 10.36 -21.19
N THR A 102 -3.69 10.53 -21.60
CA THR A 102 -2.74 9.44 -21.79
C THR A 102 -1.81 9.22 -20.60
N LEU A 103 -1.80 10.14 -19.62
CA LEU A 103 -0.91 10.07 -18.46
C LEU A 103 -1.34 8.92 -17.55
N ARG A 104 -0.39 8.15 -17.02
CA ARG A 104 -0.67 7.06 -16.07
C ARG A 104 0.12 7.20 -14.78
N PRO A 105 -0.11 8.27 -14.00
CA PRO A 105 0.51 8.37 -12.69
C PRO A 105 -0.07 7.31 -11.76
N ASP A 106 0.64 6.99 -10.69
CA ASP A 106 0.17 6.08 -9.65
C ASP A 106 -0.61 6.82 -8.56
N ALA A 107 -0.39 8.12 -8.44
CA ALA A 107 -1.22 9.02 -7.64
C ALA A 107 -1.19 10.45 -8.18
N ILE A 108 -2.29 11.16 -7.97
CA ILE A 108 -2.40 12.61 -8.20
C ILE A 108 -2.96 13.22 -6.93
N LEU A 109 -2.33 14.29 -6.44
CA LEU A 109 -2.82 15.08 -5.30
C LEU A 109 -2.90 16.55 -5.71
N THR A 110 -3.83 17.29 -5.13
CA THR A 110 -4.06 18.71 -5.47
C THR A 110 -3.60 19.62 -4.35
N HIS A 111 -2.72 20.59 -4.67
CA HIS A 111 -2.33 21.67 -3.75
C HIS A 111 -3.53 22.51 -3.31
N PRO A 112 -3.52 23.05 -2.08
CA PRO A 112 -2.46 22.96 -1.09
C PRO A 112 -2.44 21.61 -0.39
N ILE A 113 -1.26 21.00 -0.30
CA ILE A 113 -1.04 19.66 0.27
C ILE A 113 0.01 19.71 1.37
N PRO A 114 -0.22 19.05 2.52
CA PRO A 114 0.80 18.94 3.55
C PRO A 114 1.84 17.86 3.17
N PRO A 115 3.14 18.04 3.51
CA PRO A 115 4.19 17.05 3.22
C PRO A 115 3.88 15.63 3.71
N VAL A 116 3.20 15.52 4.86
CA VAL A 116 2.80 14.23 5.46
C VAL A 116 1.86 13.42 4.55
N ALA A 117 1.00 14.08 3.77
CA ALA A 117 0.11 13.40 2.84
C ALA A 117 0.89 12.79 1.68
N VAL A 118 1.85 13.54 1.13
CA VAL A 118 2.74 13.06 0.06
C VAL A 118 3.62 11.92 0.56
N ALA A 119 4.25 12.07 1.73
CA ALA A 119 5.03 11.00 2.36
C ALA A 119 4.19 9.74 2.55
N SER A 120 2.97 9.87 3.09
CA SER A 120 2.08 8.73 3.30
C SER A 120 1.70 8.03 1.99
N GLN A 121 1.42 8.79 0.93
CA GLN A 121 1.11 8.26 -0.39
C GLN A 121 2.31 7.52 -0.99
N ILE A 122 3.51 8.09 -0.91
CA ILE A 122 4.75 7.47 -1.39
C ILE A 122 4.98 6.13 -0.66
N HIS A 123 4.90 6.11 0.66
CA HIS A 123 5.04 4.87 1.43
C HIS A 123 4.01 3.81 1.03
N SER A 124 2.76 4.20 0.80
CA SER A 124 1.69 3.27 0.38
C SER A 124 1.98 2.65 -0.99
N LEU A 125 2.47 3.44 -1.95
CA LEU A 125 2.81 2.99 -3.29
C LEU A 125 4.06 2.10 -3.32
N ILE A 126 5.12 2.47 -2.58
CA ILE A 126 6.31 1.62 -2.43
C ILE A 126 5.92 0.28 -1.81
N ARG A 127 5.06 0.30 -0.79
CA ARG A 127 4.55 -0.92 -0.14
C ARG A 127 3.71 -1.77 -1.09
N LEU A 128 2.93 -1.17 -1.98
CA LEU A 128 2.23 -1.89 -3.04
C LEU A 128 3.22 -2.59 -3.99
N ASN A 129 4.31 -1.91 -4.38
CA ASN A 129 5.34 -2.53 -5.22
C ASN A 129 6.06 -3.68 -4.51
N THR A 130 6.35 -3.56 -3.21
CA THR A 130 6.90 -4.69 -2.43
C THR A 130 5.94 -5.88 -2.39
N ARG A 131 4.64 -5.65 -2.17
CA ARG A 131 3.61 -6.70 -2.24
C ARG A 131 3.52 -7.36 -3.63
N LYS A 132 3.56 -6.57 -4.71
CA LYS A 132 3.54 -7.09 -6.09
C LYS A 132 4.74 -8.00 -6.36
N ARG A 133 5.94 -7.54 -5.98
CA ARG A 133 7.19 -8.31 -6.15
C ARG A 133 7.14 -9.63 -5.38
N GLU A 134 6.72 -9.59 -4.12
CA GLU A 134 6.58 -10.80 -3.31
C GLU A 134 5.54 -11.77 -3.90
N ALA A 135 4.40 -11.26 -4.37
CA ALA A 135 3.40 -12.10 -5.04
C ALA A 135 4.02 -12.81 -6.25
N GLY A 136 4.81 -12.08 -7.06
CA GLY A 136 5.60 -12.64 -8.16
C GLY A 136 6.54 -13.74 -7.72
N VAL A 137 7.35 -13.50 -6.66
CA VAL A 137 8.27 -14.49 -6.09
C VAL A 137 7.55 -15.77 -5.66
N ARG A 138 6.41 -15.66 -4.97
CA ARG A 138 5.61 -16.82 -4.55
C ARG A 138 5.04 -17.58 -5.74
N ILE A 139 4.50 -16.87 -6.72
CA ILE A 139 3.95 -17.46 -7.95
C ILE A 139 5.02 -18.20 -8.74
N ASP A 140 6.19 -17.59 -8.95
CA ASP A 140 7.27 -18.21 -9.71
C ASP A 140 7.85 -19.42 -8.99
N THR A 141 7.88 -19.36 -7.66
CA THR A 141 8.20 -20.54 -6.83
C THR A 141 7.20 -21.68 -7.05
N LEU A 142 5.89 -21.40 -7.05
CA LEU A 142 4.86 -22.41 -7.31
C LEU A 142 5.00 -23.01 -8.71
N LYS A 143 5.24 -22.19 -9.74
CA LYS A 143 5.49 -22.66 -11.11
C LYS A 143 6.69 -23.61 -11.17
N GLN A 144 7.82 -23.24 -10.54
CA GLN A 144 9.03 -24.07 -10.52
C GLN A 144 8.81 -25.41 -9.81
N LEU A 145 7.92 -25.43 -8.81
CA LEU A 145 7.52 -26.64 -8.09
C LEU A 145 6.50 -27.50 -8.86
N GLY A 146 5.95 -27.00 -9.98
CA GLY A 146 4.90 -27.68 -10.73
C GLY A 146 3.52 -27.62 -10.05
N ASN A 147 3.33 -26.68 -9.13
CA ASN A 147 2.07 -26.49 -8.42
C ASN A 147 1.13 -25.57 -9.22
N ASP A 148 -0.16 -25.67 -8.92
CA ASP A 148 -1.16 -24.75 -9.48
C ASP A 148 -0.86 -23.31 -9.07
N VAL A 149 -0.84 -22.45 -10.08
CA VAL A 149 -0.66 -21.00 -9.89
C VAL A 149 -2.03 -20.40 -9.60
N PRO A 150 -2.19 -19.75 -8.43
CA PRO A 150 -3.41 -19.03 -8.15
C PRO A 150 -3.66 -17.98 -9.22
N ARG A 151 -4.90 -17.90 -9.71
CA ARG A 151 -5.36 -16.78 -10.52
C ARG A 151 -6.17 -15.85 -9.63
N PRO A 152 -6.05 -14.52 -9.76
CA PRO A 152 -6.89 -13.62 -9.00
C PRO A 152 -8.33 -13.77 -9.48
N SER A 153 -9.30 -13.62 -8.58
CA SER A 153 -10.72 -13.61 -8.94
C SER A 153 -11.09 -12.34 -9.73
N MET A 154 -10.25 -11.30 -9.64
CA MET A 154 -10.52 -10.00 -10.21
C MET A 154 -9.42 -9.50 -11.15
N SER A 155 -9.82 -8.96 -12.29
CA SER A 155 -8.94 -8.18 -13.18
C SER A 155 -8.95 -6.70 -12.79
N VAL A 156 -7.77 -6.08 -12.78
CA VAL A 156 -7.58 -4.64 -12.51
C VAL A 156 -8.32 -3.78 -13.54
N SER A 157 -8.22 -4.12 -14.82
CA SER A 157 -8.76 -3.31 -15.92
C SER A 157 -10.29 -3.26 -15.95
N GLY A 158 -10.98 -4.16 -15.22
CA GLY A 158 -12.40 -4.42 -15.44
C GLY A 158 -12.66 -4.90 -16.87
N GLY A 159 -13.86 -5.38 -17.18
CA GLY A 159 -14.16 -5.76 -18.58
C GLY A 159 -15.32 -6.72 -18.75
N GLN A 160 -15.63 -7.52 -17.73
CA GLN A 160 -16.89 -8.25 -17.67
C GLN A 160 -17.94 -7.40 -16.96
N ALA A 161 -19.23 -7.59 -17.31
CA ALA A 161 -20.34 -6.86 -16.69
C ALA A 161 -20.33 -6.98 -15.15
N ASP A 162 -19.95 -8.15 -14.64
CA ASP A 162 -19.86 -8.44 -13.20
C ASP A 162 -18.57 -7.93 -12.52
N ASN A 163 -17.60 -7.40 -13.28
CA ASN A 163 -16.32 -6.90 -12.75
C ASN A 163 -16.05 -5.42 -13.11
N ARG A 164 -17.09 -4.62 -13.28
CA ARG A 164 -16.95 -3.17 -13.47
C ARG A 164 -16.48 -2.50 -12.18
N PRO A 165 -15.61 -1.48 -12.26
CA PRO A 165 -15.31 -0.62 -11.12
C PRO A 165 -16.56 -0.07 -10.46
N SER A 166 -16.60 -0.06 -9.13
CA SER A 166 -17.72 0.50 -8.37
C SER A 166 -17.29 1.77 -7.63
N LEU A 167 -18.04 2.85 -7.84
CA LEU A 167 -17.83 4.14 -7.19
C LEU A 167 -19.05 4.48 -6.34
N LEU A 168 -18.84 4.81 -5.07
CA LEU A 168 -19.89 5.34 -4.21
C LEU A 168 -19.79 6.86 -4.18
N VAL A 169 -20.86 7.56 -4.55
CA VAL A 169 -20.96 9.02 -4.40
C VAL A 169 -21.84 9.29 -3.19
N VAL A 170 -21.32 9.99 -2.20
CA VAL A 170 -22.03 10.29 -0.95
C VAL A 170 -22.34 11.77 -0.90
N GLY A 171 -23.61 12.12 -0.71
CA GLY A 171 -24.06 13.50 -0.56
C GLY A 171 -25.16 13.91 -1.53
N THR A 172 -25.56 15.18 -1.45
CA THR A 172 -26.77 15.71 -2.07
C THR A 172 -26.54 16.99 -2.87
N ARG A 173 -25.28 17.42 -3.07
CA ARG A 173 -24.95 18.66 -3.80
C ARG A 173 -25.21 18.58 -5.31
N GLY A 174 -25.64 17.42 -5.80
CA GLY A 174 -26.19 17.27 -7.15
C GLY A 174 -25.14 17.01 -8.23
N ASN A 175 -23.88 16.73 -7.87
CA ASN A 175 -22.82 16.48 -8.86
C ASN A 175 -22.83 15.05 -9.42
N PHE A 176 -23.75 14.20 -8.95
CA PHE A 176 -23.89 12.81 -9.40
C PHE A 176 -23.99 12.69 -10.92
N ALA A 177 -24.88 13.46 -11.56
CA ALA A 177 -25.07 13.40 -13.01
C ALA A 177 -23.83 13.85 -13.80
N GLN A 178 -23.08 14.82 -13.26
CA GLN A 178 -21.82 15.26 -13.85
C GLN A 178 -20.78 14.13 -13.77
N ILE A 179 -20.59 13.53 -12.60
CA ILE A 179 -19.66 12.40 -12.41
C ILE A 179 -20.07 11.22 -13.30
N GLU A 180 -21.37 10.91 -13.39
CA GLU A 180 -21.90 9.86 -14.25
C GLU A 180 -21.59 10.12 -15.73
N SER A 181 -21.77 11.36 -16.20
CA SER A 181 -21.46 11.74 -17.57
C SER A 181 -19.98 11.58 -17.94
N VAL A 182 -19.09 11.77 -16.96
CA VAL A 182 -17.63 11.66 -17.13
C VAL A 182 -17.17 10.21 -17.18
N LEU A 183 -17.68 9.38 -16.26
CA LEU A 183 -17.24 7.99 -16.15
C LEU A 183 -17.94 7.07 -17.16
N GLY A 184 -19.15 7.43 -17.56
CA GLY A 184 -19.99 6.66 -18.47
C GLY A 184 -20.25 5.23 -17.99
N VAL A 185 -20.57 4.33 -18.92
CA VAL A 185 -20.96 2.94 -18.65
C VAL A 185 -19.81 2.07 -18.11
N LYS A 186 -18.58 2.61 -18.07
CA LYS A 186 -17.36 1.88 -17.67
C LYS A 186 -17.29 1.62 -16.16
N ILE A 187 -17.86 2.51 -15.35
CA ILE A 187 -17.85 2.45 -13.89
C ILE A 187 -19.29 2.41 -13.40
N GLN A 188 -19.57 1.52 -12.44
CA GLN A 188 -20.86 1.45 -11.77
C GLN A 188 -20.90 2.48 -10.65
N LEU A 189 -21.73 3.51 -10.82
CA LEU A 189 -21.97 4.50 -9.78
C LEU A 189 -23.14 4.07 -8.89
N VAL A 190 -23.01 4.35 -7.59
CA VAL A 190 -24.09 4.24 -6.61
C VAL A 190 -24.13 5.55 -5.83
N ALA A 191 -25.32 6.14 -5.67
CA ALA A 191 -25.51 7.34 -4.88
C ALA A 191 -26.00 6.97 -3.47
N ALA A 192 -25.38 7.53 -2.44
CA ALA A 192 -25.89 7.55 -1.08
C ALA A 192 -26.19 8.99 -0.67
N LEU A 193 -27.42 9.27 -0.26
CA LEU A 193 -27.85 10.64 0.08
C LEU A 193 -27.41 11.07 1.49
N SER A 194 -26.81 10.17 2.26
CA SER A 194 -26.28 10.44 3.61
C SER A 194 -25.13 9.49 3.95
N ALA A 195 -24.36 9.83 4.99
CA ALA A 195 -23.31 8.98 5.54
C ALA A 195 -23.85 7.63 6.05
N ASP A 196 -25.05 7.61 6.64
CA ASP A 196 -25.70 6.38 7.11
C ASP A 196 -26.04 5.43 5.96
N MET A 197 -26.58 5.96 4.86
CA MET A 197 -26.83 5.18 3.65
C MET A 197 -25.52 4.66 3.05
N ALA A 198 -24.47 5.48 3.04
CA ALA A 198 -23.15 5.09 2.55
C ALA A 198 -22.61 3.91 3.36
N ASN A 199 -22.68 3.98 4.69
CA ASN A 199 -22.27 2.90 5.59
C ASN A 199 -23.07 1.62 5.36
N LEU A 200 -24.40 1.73 5.17
CA LEU A 200 -25.23 0.57 4.85
C LEU A 200 -24.77 -0.09 3.54
N TYR A 201 -24.53 0.70 2.48
CA TYR A 201 -24.09 0.16 1.19
C TYR A 201 -22.71 -0.46 1.25
N LEU A 202 -21.77 0.16 1.98
CA LEU A 202 -20.43 -0.37 2.22
C LEU A 202 -20.44 -1.69 2.99
N SER A 203 -21.48 -1.95 3.80
CA SER A 203 -21.66 -3.23 4.50
C SER A 203 -22.12 -4.37 3.58
N TRP A 204 -22.82 -4.06 2.48
CA TRP A 204 -23.39 -5.05 1.56
C TRP A 204 -22.53 -5.27 0.31
N LYS A 205 -21.74 -4.26 -0.08
CA LYS A 205 -21.01 -4.26 -1.34
C LYS A 205 -19.64 -3.62 -1.19
N PHE A 206 -18.65 -4.18 -1.88
CA PHE A 206 -17.35 -3.56 -2.05
C PHE A 206 -17.38 -2.44 -3.09
N PHE A 207 -16.85 -1.29 -2.70
CA PHE A 207 -16.56 -0.17 -3.58
C PHE A 207 -15.05 -0.07 -3.84
N ASP A 208 -14.68 0.40 -5.03
CA ASP A 208 -13.29 0.63 -5.41
C ASP A 208 -12.82 2.06 -5.04
N ALA A 209 -13.74 3.00 -4.87
CA ALA A 209 -13.49 4.34 -4.34
C ALA A 209 -14.80 4.98 -3.83
N VAL A 210 -14.65 6.05 -3.05
CA VAL A 210 -15.74 6.92 -2.57
C VAL A 210 -15.48 8.35 -3.00
N VAL A 211 -16.51 9.03 -3.46
CA VAL A 211 -16.52 10.48 -3.69
C VAL A 211 -17.46 11.12 -2.67
N LEU A 212 -16.95 12.08 -1.91
CA LEU A 212 -17.75 12.84 -0.95
C LEU A 212 -18.18 14.15 -1.59
N ASP A 213 -19.46 14.23 -1.93
CA ASP A 213 -20.17 15.36 -2.52
C ASP A 213 -21.10 16.02 -1.48
N GLN A 214 -20.52 16.30 -0.30
CA GLN A 214 -21.18 16.91 0.86
C GLN A 214 -20.56 18.27 1.15
N GLU A 215 -21.13 19.01 2.11
CA GLU A 215 -20.44 20.15 2.70
C GLU A 215 -19.11 19.72 3.33
N ASN A 216 -18.12 20.61 3.33
CA ASN A 216 -16.74 20.25 3.71
C ASN A 216 -16.67 19.60 5.10
N ALA A 217 -17.40 20.12 6.09
CA ALA A 217 -17.44 19.56 7.44
C ALA A 217 -18.04 18.14 7.47
N ASP A 218 -19.21 17.94 6.87
CA ASP A 218 -19.88 16.63 6.80
C ASP A 218 -19.06 15.60 6.02
N ALA A 219 -18.36 16.04 4.98
CA ALA A 219 -17.46 15.20 4.21
C ALA A 219 -16.26 14.75 5.05
N ILE A 220 -15.65 15.65 5.83
CA ILE A 220 -14.55 15.30 6.75
C ILE A 220 -15.04 14.31 7.82
N ASP A 221 -16.21 14.54 8.41
CA ASP A 221 -16.80 13.60 9.38
C ASP A 221 -17.03 12.21 8.77
N THR A 222 -17.59 12.16 7.56
CA THR A 222 -17.81 10.92 6.82
C THR A 222 -16.48 10.22 6.50
N LEU A 223 -15.46 10.97 6.08
CA LEU A 223 -14.11 10.45 5.85
C LEU A 223 -13.52 9.84 7.13
N MET A 224 -13.63 10.52 8.28
CA MET A 224 -13.15 10.00 9.55
C MET A 224 -13.87 8.70 9.96
N LEU A 225 -15.19 8.59 9.72
CA LEU A 225 -15.93 7.35 9.94
C LEU A 225 -15.38 6.20 9.09
N LEU A 226 -15.07 6.45 7.81
CA LEU A 226 -14.47 5.46 6.93
C LEU A 226 -13.08 5.03 7.40
N ARG A 227 -12.24 5.99 7.82
CA ARG A 227 -10.89 5.71 8.34
C ARG A 227 -10.92 4.96 9.67
N ASN A 228 -11.92 5.17 10.52
CA ASN A 228 -12.07 4.42 11.76
C ASN A 228 -12.53 2.98 11.58
N ASN A 229 -13.04 2.60 10.41
CA ASN A 229 -13.44 1.23 10.11
C ASN A 229 -12.27 0.45 9.46
N PRO A 230 -11.73 -0.62 10.09
CA PRO A 230 -10.62 -1.38 9.53
C PRO A 230 -10.87 -1.97 8.13
N VAL A 231 -12.13 -2.22 7.76
CA VAL A 231 -12.51 -2.76 6.44
C VAL A 231 -12.44 -1.68 5.36
N HIS A 232 -12.71 -0.42 5.71
CA HIS A 232 -12.79 0.70 4.78
C HIS A 232 -11.62 1.69 4.92
N HIS A 233 -10.72 1.47 5.88
CA HIS A 233 -9.57 2.33 6.15
C HIS A 233 -8.76 2.66 4.89
N ASP A 234 -8.51 1.65 4.04
CA ASP A 234 -7.72 1.79 2.80
C ASP A 234 -8.57 2.06 1.55
N LEU A 235 -9.87 2.35 1.71
CA LEU A 235 -10.75 2.71 0.60
C LEU A 235 -10.36 4.11 0.10
N PRO A 236 -10.07 4.31 -1.20
CA PRO A 236 -9.79 5.64 -1.71
C PRO A 236 -10.99 6.57 -1.51
N VAL A 237 -10.76 7.74 -0.92
CA VAL A 237 -11.80 8.75 -0.71
C VAL A 237 -11.33 10.06 -1.34
N ILE A 238 -12.14 10.59 -2.25
CA ILE A 238 -11.92 11.88 -2.90
C ILE A 238 -13.00 12.84 -2.44
N LEU A 239 -12.59 14.00 -1.95
CA LEU A 239 -13.51 15.02 -1.46
C LEU A 239 -13.78 16.03 -2.57
N LEU A 240 -15.05 16.28 -2.90
CA LEU A 240 -15.46 17.34 -3.81
C LEU A 240 -15.80 18.59 -3.00
N THR A 241 -15.24 19.71 -3.41
CA THR A 241 -15.46 21.01 -2.78
C THR A 241 -15.79 22.09 -3.81
N GLU A 242 -16.56 23.10 -3.41
CA GLU A 242 -16.87 24.26 -4.25
C GLU A 242 -15.65 25.18 -4.44
N GLY A 243 -14.77 25.22 -3.44
CA GLY A 243 -13.56 26.03 -3.43
C GLY A 243 -12.48 25.35 -2.61
N LEU A 244 -11.24 25.41 -3.10
CA LEU A 244 -10.10 24.79 -2.44
C LEU A 244 -9.41 25.83 -1.55
N ASP A 245 -9.97 26.07 -0.37
CA ASP A 245 -9.27 26.85 0.65
C ASP A 245 -8.23 25.97 1.37
N LYS A 246 -7.19 26.63 1.90
CA LYS A 246 -6.04 25.94 2.50
C LYS A 246 -6.42 25.13 3.75
N GLU A 247 -7.34 25.64 4.56
CA GLU A 247 -7.72 25.00 5.82
C GLU A 247 -8.51 23.71 5.57
N THR A 248 -9.50 23.76 4.67
CA THR A 248 -10.26 22.58 4.22
C THR A 248 -9.34 21.52 3.63
N ALA A 249 -8.47 21.90 2.70
CA ALA A 249 -7.60 20.94 2.03
C ALA A 249 -6.63 20.28 3.02
N GLU A 250 -6.00 21.06 3.89
CA GLU A 250 -5.12 20.52 4.93
C GLU A 250 -5.86 19.58 5.88
N GLU A 251 -7.07 19.93 6.32
CA GLU A 251 -7.85 19.08 7.22
C GLU A 251 -8.29 17.78 6.56
N ALA A 252 -8.72 17.83 5.29
CA ALA A 252 -9.05 16.65 4.52
C ALA A 252 -7.85 15.71 4.37
N TYR A 253 -6.66 16.23 4.06
CA TYR A 253 -5.44 15.42 3.95
C TYR A 253 -4.95 14.90 5.32
N ARG A 254 -5.07 15.68 6.40
CA ARG A 254 -4.80 15.21 7.77
C ARG A 254 -5.74 14.06 8.15
N SER A 255 -7.00 14.13 7.70
CA SER A 255 -8.00 13.08 7.80
C SER A 255 -7.82 11.94 6.77
N GLN A 256 -6.69 11.94 6.05
CA GLN A 256 -6.29 10.90 5.09
C GLN A 256 -7.20 10.80 3.85
N ALA A 257 -7.71 11.92 3.34
CA ALA A 257 -8.25 11.97 1.98
C ALA A 257 -7.17 11.61 0.96
N ASN A 258 -7.56 10.94 -0.12
CA ASN A 258 -6.63 10.59 -1.20
C ASN A 258 -6.41 11.75 -2.16
N ASP A 259 -7.43 12.59 -2.35
CA ASP A 259 -7.38 13.82 -3.14
C ASP A 259 -8.53 14.74 -2.74
N VAL A 260 -8.40 16.03 -3.05
CA VAL A 260 -9.44 17.04 -2.84
C VAL A 260 -9.61 17.80 -4.15
N LEU A 261 -10.82 17.75 -4.71
CA LEU A 261 -11.11 18.28 -6.04
C LEU A 261 -12.15 19.38 -6.00
N THR A 262 -11.97 20.34 -6.91
CA THR A 262 -12.96 21.38 -7.14
C THR A 262 -13.96 20.97 -8.20
N LEU A 263 -15.20 21.42 -8.08
CA LEU A 263 -16.24 21.21 -9.09
C LEU A 263 -15.94 21.87 -10.45
N ARG A 264 -14.91 22.74 -10.51
CA ARG A 264 -14.43 23.39 -11.74
C ARG A 264 -13.50 22.51 -12.58
N SER A 265 -13.27 21.28 -12.15
CA SER A 265 -12.36 20.36 -12.85
C SER A 265 -12.92 19.97 -14.22
N THR A 266 -12.03 19.79 -15.21
CA THR A 266 -12.44 19.31 -16.52
C THR A 266 -12.92 17.85 -16.42
N GLN A 267 -13.77 17.42 -17.35
CA GLN A 267 -14.20 16.01 -17.41
C GLN A 267 -13.00 15.06 -17.53
N ALA A 268 -11.98 15.45 -18.31
CA ALA A 268 -10.76 14.66 -18.49
C ALA A 268 -9.95 14.52 -17.19
N ASP A 269 -9.79 15.61 -16.43
CA ASP A 269 -9.09 15.61 -15.14
C ASP A 269 -9.80 14.74 -14.11
N LEU A 270 -11.12 14.94 -13.96
CA LEU A 270 -11.94 14.16 -13.04
C LEU A 270 -11.87 12.66 -13.38
N PHE A 271 -11.96 12.31 -14.67
CA PHE A 271 -11.82 10.93 -15.14
C PHE A 271 -10.45 10.35 -14.78
N LEU A 272 -9.36 11.07 -15.07
CA LEU A 272 -8.00 10.61 -14.81
C LEU A 272 -7.76 10.34 -13.32
N ARG A 273 -8.20 11.23 -12.44
CA ARG A 273 -8.01 11.10 -10.99
C ARG A 273 -8.81 9.93 -10.41
N LEU A 274 -10.10 9.85 -10.75
CA LEU A 274 -10.95 8.76 -10.30
C LEU A 274 -10.43 7.40 -10.79
N THR A 275 -10.05 7.30 -12.06
CA THR A 275 -9.51 6.06 -12.62
C THR A 275 -8.14 5.70 -12.04
N THR A 276 -7.30 6.69 -11.71
CA THR A 276 -6.02 6.48 -11.03
C THR A 276 -6.23 5.85 -9.65
N SER A 277 -7.11 6.43 -8.82
CA SER A 277 -7.40 5.89 -7.48
C SER A 277 -8.03 4.49 -7.53
N ILE A 278 -8.98 4.27 -8.45
CA ILE A 278 -9.62 2.97 -8.67
C ILE A 278 -8.60 1.93 -9.13
N ARG A 279 -7.73 2.26 -10.08
CA ARG A 279 -6.67 1.37 -10.58
C ARG A 279 -5.74 0.95 -9.45
N ALA A 280 -5.28 1.91 -8.65
CA ALA A 280 -4.42 1.64 -7.50
C ALA A 280 -5.09 0.70 -6.50
N ARG A 281 -6.36 0.94 -6.13
CA ARG A 281 -7.12 0.09 -5.20
C ARG A 281 -7.35 -1.32 -5.74
N ARG A 282 -7.69 -1.46 -7.02
CA ARG A 282 -7.90 -2.77 -7.65
C ARG A 282 -6.61 -3.56 -7.74
N LEU A 283 -5.50 -2.92 -8.12
CA LEU A 283 -4.17 -3.52 -8.14
C LEU A 283 -3.77 -3.99 -6.73
N ASP A 284 -4.04 -3.17 -5.71
CA ASP A 284 -3.82 -3.51 -4.32
C ASP A 284 -4.58 -4.78 -3.93
N ARG A 285 -5.90 -4.80 -4.09
CA ARG A 285 -6.76 -5.95 -3.77
C ARG A 285 -6.37 -7.20 -4.53
N GLN A 286 -6.07 -7.08 -5.83
CA GLN A 286 -5.62 -8.21 -6.64
C GLN A 286 -4.31 -8.79 -6.08
N THR A 287 -3.37 -7.92 -5.72
CA THR A 287 -2.08 -8.34 -5.16
C THR A 287 -2.26 -9.02 -3.79
N GLN A 288 -3.13 -8.48 -2.94
CA GLN A 288 -3.47 -9.08 -1.64
C GLN A 288 -4.06 -10.48 -1.81
N GLU A 289 -5.00 -10.65 -2.74
CA GLU A 289 -5.59 -11.96 -3.05
C GLU A 289 -4.52 -12.95 -3.54
N MET A 290 -3.61 -12.51 -4.41
CA MET A 290 -2.53 -13.35 -4.91
C MET A 290 -1.57 -13.78 -3.80
N LEU A 291 -1.23 -12.89 -2.86
CA LEU A 291 -0.40 -13.22 -1.70
C LEU A 291 -1.06 -14.28 -0.81
N LEU A 292 -2.35 -14.12 -0.52
CA LEU A 292 -3.12 -15.07 0.29
C LEU A 292 -3.19 -16.44 -0.38
N ARG A 293 -3.64 -16.50 -1.65
CA ARG A 293 -3.79 -17.77 -2.35
C ARG A 293 -2.45 -18.47 -2.60
N SER A 294 -1.39 -17.71 -2.86
CA SER A 294 -0.05 -18.30 -3.06
C SER A 294 0.53 -18.82 -1.75
N GLN A 295 0.23 -18.17 -0.62
CA GLN A 295 0.58 -18.70 0.69
C GLN A 295 -0.16 -20.01 0.99
N ASP A 296 -1.47 -20.07 0.76
CA ASP A 296 -2.25 -21.31 0.94
C ASP A 296 -1.71 -22.45 0.06
N ALA A 297 -1.34 -22.15 -1.19
CA ALA A 297 -0.75 -23.12 -2.11
C ALA A 297 0.65 -23.59 -1.69
N LEU A 298 1.46 -22.74 -1.03
CA LEU A 298 2.77 -23.11 -0.49
C LEU A 298 2.65 -23.97 0.77
N GLU A 299 1.66 -23.69 1.63
CA GLU A 299 1.38 -24.43 2.86
C GLU A 299 0.68 -25.77 2.66
N GLY A 300 -0.06 -25.94 1.56
CA GLY A 300 -0.80 -27.16 1.30
C GLY A 300 -1.81 -27.53 2.40
N ALA A 301 -2.27 -28.78 2.40
CA ALA A 301 -3.33 -29.24 3.30
C ALA A 301 -2.89 -29.38 4.78
N ASN A 302 -1.59 -29.51 5.04
CA ASN A 302 -1.04 -29.65 6.40
C ASN A 302 -0.74 -28.29 7.06
N GLY A 303 -0.99 -27.16 6.38
CA GLY A 303 -0.73 -25.83 6.92
C GLY A 303 0.76 -25.57 7.19
N ALA A 304 1.65 -26.26 6.48
CA ALA A 304 3.09 -26.17 6.65
C ALA A 304 3.81 -26.28 5.29
N ILE A 305 4.82 -25.46 5.08
CA ILE A 305 5.61 -25.51 3.85
C ILE A 305 6.68 -26.60 3.95
N SER A 306 6.82 -27.41 2.90
CA SER A 306 7.90 -28.41 2.84
C SER A 306 9.28 -27.75 2.84
N ALA A 307 10.26 -28.42 3.44
CA ALA A 307 11.64 -27.90 3.45
C ALA A 307 12.19 -27.67 2.02
N LYS A 308 11.74 -28.47 1.04
CA LYS A 308 12.09 -28.28 -0.38
C LYS A 308 11.46 -27.00 -0.91
N SER A 309 10.14 -26.83 -0.77
CA SER A 309 9.42 -25.66 -1.27
C SER A 309 9.94 -24.36 -0.65
N PHE A 310 10.24 -24.38 0.65
CA PHE A 310 10.81 -23.23 1.36
C PHE A 310 12.19 -22.84 0.84
N ARG A 311 13.07 -23.80 0.50
CA ARG A 311 14.37 -23.50 -0.11
C ARG A 311 14.24 -22.84 -1.48
N PHE A 312 13.31 -23.31 -2.32
CA PHE A 312 13.02 -22.67 -3.62
C PHE A 312 12.51 -21.24 -3.44
N TYR A 313 11.56 -21.04 -2.52
CA TYR A 313 11.08 -19.71 -2.15
C TYR A 313 12.24 -18.80 -1.73
N LEU A 314 13.07 -19.23 -0.77
CA LEU A 314 14.18 -18.43 -0.26
C LEU A 314 15.17 -18.05 -1.37
N HIS A 315 15.47 -18.97 -2.27
CA HIS A 315 16.36 -18.72 -3.41
C HIS A 315 15.78 -17.63 -4.32
N ASN A 316 14.50 -17.73 -4.67
CA ASN A 316 13.84 -16.75 -5.54
C ASN A 316 13.70 -15.38 -4.84
N ALA A 317 13.34 -15.37 -3.56
CA ALA A 317 13.26 -14.15 -2.75
C ALA A 317 14.63 -13.45 -2.66
N LYS A 318 15.70 -14.22 -2.44
CA LYS A 318 17.07 -13.70 -2.41
C LYS A 318 17.47 -13.05 -3.74
N ASN A 319 17.18 -13.71 -4.86
CA ASN A 319 17.51 -13.20 -6.18
C ASN A 319 16.71 -11.92 -6.49
N ALA A 320 15.43 -11.89 -6.15
CA ALA A 320 14.60 -10.70 -6.29
C ALA A 320 15.12 -9.53 -5.45
N ALA A 321 15.50 -9.78 -4.19
CA ALA A 321 16.09 -8.78 -3.30
C ALA A 321 17.39 -8.20 -3.87
N HIS A 322 18.28 -9.07 -4.37
CA HIS A 322 19.53 -8.67 -5.01
C HIS A 322 19.30 -7.83 -6.28
N HIS A 323 18.42 -8.26 -7.18
CA HIS A 323 18.11 -7.51 -8.40
C HIS A 323 17.54 -6.11 -8.12
N GLN A 324 16.90 -5.93 -6.97
CA GLN A 324 16.26 -4.67 -6.58
C GLN A 324 17.10 -3.83 -5.63
N ASN A 325 18.31 -4.30 -5.27
CA ASN A 325 19.15 -3.70 -4.24
C ASN A 325 18.37 -3.41 -2.93
N LYS A 326 17.53 -4.35 -2.50
CA LYS A 326 16.70 -4.25 -1.29
C LYS A 326 17.07 -5.32 -0.26
N PRO A 327 17.04 -5.02 1.04
CA PRO A 327 17.36 -6.00 2.07
C PRO A 327 16.29 -7.10 2.15
N LEU A 328 16.73 -8.31 2.48
CA LEU A 328 15.85 -9.45 2.77
C LEU A 328 16.23 -10.02 4.14
N THR A 329 15.31 -10.00 5.10
CA THR A 329 15.56 -10.54 6.44
C THR A 329 14.75 -11.80 6.69
N VAL A 330 15.40 -12.83 7.24
CA VAL A 330 14.79 -14.09 7.65
C VAL A 330 14.89 -14.23 9.16
N MET A 331 13.80 -14.60 9.80
CA MET A 331 13.69 -14.80 11.24
C MET A 331 13.12 -16.18 11.53
N ARG A 332 13.90 -17.03 12.20
CA ARG A 332 13.38 -18.28 12.79
C ARG A 332 12.95 -18.02 14.21
N LEU A 333 11.71 -18.38 14.54
CA LEU A 333 11.12 -18.19 15.87
C LEU A 333 11.13 -19.51 16.64
N SER A 334 11.44 -19.42 17.93
CA SER A 334 11.31 -20.50 18.91
C SER A 334 10.28 -20.07 19.94
N ILE A 335 9.19 -20.83 20.05
CA ILE A 335 8.05 -20.52 20.92
C ILE A 335 8.20 -21.26 22.23
N GLU A 336 8.13 -20.53 23.34
CA GLU A 336 8.32 -21.05 24.68
C GLU A 336 7.18 -20.58 25.59
N PRO A 337 6.74 -21.39 26.57
CA PRO A 337 5.75 -20.95 27.55
C PRO A 337 6.38 -19.98 28.55
N VAL A 338 5.58 -19.04 29.07
CA VAL A 338 6.09 -18.05 30.06
C VAL A 338 6.21 -18.63 31.47
N CYS A 339 5.30 -19.54 31.86
CA CYS A 339 5.19 -20.00 33.25
C CYS A 339 5.69 -21.43 33.43
N GLU A 340 4.99 -22.40 32.85
CA GLU A 340 5.26 -23.82 33.02
C GLU A 340 5.75 -24.42 31.70
N PRO A 341 6.74 -25.33 31.73
CA PRO A 341 7.20 -26.01 30.53
C PRO A 341 6.06 -26.77 29.87
N LEU A 342 6.03 -26.75 28.53
CA LEU A 342 5.03 -27.48 27.76
C LEU A 342 5.24 -28.99 27.95
N THR A 343 4.14 -29.75 28.01
CA THR A 343 4.21 -31.19 27.81
C THR A 343 4.67 -31.50 26.38
N GLU A 344 5.17 -32.72 26.15
CA GLU A 344 5.58 -33.16 24.81
C GLU A 344 4.46 -33.00 23.78
N THR A 345 3.22 -33.32 24.16
CA THR A 345 2.03 -33.12 23.31
C THR A 345 1.75 -31.64 23.02
N GLN A 346 1.86 -30.76 24.01
CA GLN A 346 1.64 -29.33 23.83
C GLN A 346 2.72 -28.69 22.95
N ALA A 347 3.97 -29.12 23.10
CA ALA A 347 5.09 -28.64 22.28
C ALA A 347 4.90 -28.93 20.79
N LEU A 348 4.24 -30.04 20.42
CA LEU A 348 3.92 -30.36 19.03
C LEU A 348 2.77 -29.51 18.45
N GLN A 349 1.93 -28.92 19.31
CA GLN A 349 0.73 -28.18 18.89
C GLN A 349 0.87 -26.66 19.00
N VAL A 350 1.85 -26.15 19.76
CA VAL A 350 1.97 -24.73 20.11
C VAL A 350 2.22 -23.81 18.91
N ASP A 351 2.88 -24.32 17.87
CA ASP A 351 3.31 -23.52 16.72
C ASP A 351 2.13 -22.93 15.95
N ARG A 352 1.04 -23.69 15.75
CA ARG A 352 -0.10 -23.21 14.95
C ARG A 352 -0.84 -22.05 15.61
N PRO A 353 -1.22 -22.11 16.90
CA PRO A 353 -1.82 -20.97 17.59
C PRO A 353 -0.88 -19.76 17.67
N ALA A 354 0.42 -19.97 17.91
CA ALA A 354 1.41 -18.89 17.91
C ALA A 354 1.50 -18.23 16.53
N LEU A 355 1.59 -19.03 15.46
CA LEU A 355 1.63 -18.54 14.08
C LEU A 355 0.38 -17.72 13.73
N ARG A 356 -0.81 -18.13 14.19
CA ARG A 356 -2.06 -17.34 13.99
C ARG A 356 -1.97 -15.94 14.61
N LEU A 357 -1.33 -15.81 15.78
CA LEU A 357 -1.09 -14.51 16.39
C LEU A 357 -0.02 -13.73 15.60
N ILE A 358 1.09 -14.37 15.25
CA ILE A 358 2.17 -13.76 14.47
C ILE A 358 1.66 -13.21 13.13
N ARG A 359 0.81 -13.95 12.41
CA ARG A 359 0.21 -13.53 11.13
C ARG A 359 -0.60 -12.24 11.21
N ARG A 360 -1.14 -11.89 12.38
CA ARG A 360 -1.86 -10.62 12.61
C ARG A 360 -0.93 -9.43 12.86
N LEU A 361 0.36 -9.70 13.12
CA LEU A 361 1.36 -8.72 13.52
C LEU A 361 2.41 -8.48 12.44
N VAL A 362 2.53 -9.40 11.48
CA VAL A 362 3.38 -9.23 10.30
C VAL A 362 2.55 -8.64 9.16
N ARG A 363 3.23 -8.07 8.18
CA ARG A 363 2.58 -7.49 6.99
C ARG A 363 2.14 -8.61 6.05
N MET A 364 1.27 -8.30 5.09
CA MET A 364 0.75 -9.30 4.15
C MET A 364 1.80 -9.81 3.17
N GLU A 365 2.75 -8.94 2.79
CA GLU A 365 3.95 -9.29 2.03
C GLU A 365 4.93 -10.16 2.82
N ASP A 366 4.89 -10.14 4.15
CA ASP A 366 5.78 -11.00 4.94
C ASP A 366 5.29 -12.45 4.83
N LEU A 367 6.21 -13.40 4.66
CA LEU A 367 5.87 -14.81 4.67
C LEU A 367 6.10 -15.36 6.08
N ALA A 368 5.03 -15.56 6.86
CA ALA A 368 5.08 -16.24 8.15
C ALA A 368 4.46 -17.63 8.06
N VAL A 369 5.27 -18.67 8.18
CA VAL A 369 4.89 -20.08 7.93
C VAL A 369 5.56 -21.04 8.90
N ILE A 370 4.99 -22.24 9.04
CA ILE A 370 5.68 -23.38 9.66
C ILE A 370 6.43 -24.11 8.55
N VAL A 371 7.74 -24.27 8.72
CA VAL A 371 8.60 -25.04 7.80
C VAL A 371 8.87 -26.41 8.41
N GLU A 372 8.63 -27.47 7.64
CA GLU A 372 8.88 -28.86 8.07
C GLU A 372 10.31 -29.05 8.61
N GLY A 373 10.42 -29.62 9.82
CA GLY A 373 11.69 -29.86 10.52
C GLY A 373 12.40 -28.62 11.05
N THR A 374 11.87 -27.40 10.84
CA THR A 374 12.50 -26.14 11.28
C THR A 374 11.66 -25.38 12.31
N GLY A 375 10.32 -25.47 12.21
CA GLY A 375 9.37 -24.71 13.03
C GLY A 375 8.94 -23.41 12.36
N ILE A 376 8.55 -22.42 13.15
CA ILE A 376 8.06 -21.13 12.62
C ILE A 376 9.21 -20.31 12.02
N VAL A 377 9.02 -19.89 10.78
CA VAL A 377 9.93 -18.97 10.08
C VAL A 377 9.12 -17.81 9.49
N THR A 378 9.65 -16.60 9.64
CA THR A 378 9.16 -15.40 8.99
C THR A 378 10.21 -14.85 8.03
N VAL A 379 9.80 -14.50 6.82
CA VAL A 379 10.64 -13.83 5.82
C VAL A 379 10.06 -12.44 5.56
N PHE A 380 10.92 -11.42 5.63
CA PHE A 380 10.59 -10.01 5.51
C PHE A 380 11.25 -9.43 4.25
N PRO A 381 10.51 -9.30 3.14
CA PRO A 381 10.99 -8.59 1.96
C PRO A 381 11.18 -7.09 2.25
N ASP A 382 12.21 -6.48 1.65
CA ASP A 382 12.51 -5.04 1.76
C ASP A 382 12.56 -4.57 3.22
N THR A 383 13.27 -5.33 4.06
CA THR A 383 13.36 -5.08 5.50
C THR A 383 14.74 -5.44 6.01
N ASP A 384 15.38 -4.48 6.67
CA ASP A 384 16.67 -4.67 7.32
C ASP A 384 16.52 -5.39 8.67
N LYS A 385 17.65 -5.80 9.22
CA LYS A 385 17.71 -6.49 10.52
C LYS A 385 17.10 -5.66 11.65
N ALA A 386 17.36 -4.36 11.69
CA ALA A 386 16.87 -3.47 12.76
C ALA A 386 15.33 -3.41 12.77
N SER A 387 14.71 -3.31 11.60
CA SER A 387 13.25 -3.32 11.44
C SER A 387 12.63 -4.68 11.77
N ALA A 388 13.32 -5.77 11.46
CA ALA A 388 12.90 -7.12 11.86
C ALA A 388 12.97 -7.32 13.39
N GLU A 389 13.97 -6.75 14.07
CA GLU A 389 14.07 -6.77 15.54
C GLU A 389 12.92 -6.00 16.21
N LEU A 390 12.50 -4.86 15.64
CA LEU A 390 11.29 -4.15 16.09
C LEU A 390 10.03 -5.01 15.91
N SER A 391 9.93 -5.73 14.80
CA SER A 391 8.83 -6.68 14.55
C SER A 391 8.83 -7.82 15.57
N LEU A 392 10.00 -8.35 15.94
CA LEU A 392 10.14 -9.34 17.01
C LEU A 392 9.68 -8.78 18.36
N ALA A 393 10.08 -7.56 18.72
CA ALA A 393 9.65 -6.92 19.96
C ALA A 393 8.11 -6.81 20.04
N ARG A 394 7.45 -6.45 18.93
CA ARG A 394 5.99 -6.44 18.82
C ARG A 394 5.38 -7.83 18.96
N ILE A 395 5.93 -8.83 18.27
CA ILE A 395 5.49 -10.23 18.36
C ILE A 395 5.54 -10.72 19.82
N ARG A 396 6.68 -10.53 20.49
CA ARG A 396 6.84 -10.92 21.90
C ARG A 396 5.86 -10.18 22.81
N GLY A 397 5.69 -8.87 22.60
CA GLY A 397 4.74 -8.05 23.34
C GLY A 397 3.32 -8.61 23.28
N VAL A 398 2.88 -9.07 22.11
CA VAL A 398 1.53 -9.66 21.95
C VAL A 398 1.45 -11.09 22.48
N LEU A 399 2.44 -11.94 22.18
CA LEU A 399 2.45 -13.34 22.66
C LEU A 399 2.42 -13.42 24.19
N ARG A 400 3.19 -12.56 24.88
CA ARG A 400 3.25 -12.54 26.35
C ARG A 400 1.95 -12.10 27.01
N ASN A 401 1.18 -11.26 26.33
CA ASN A 401 -0.05 -10.64 26.86
C ASN A 401 -1.33 -11.28 26.32
N THR A 402 -1.23 -12.23 25.39
CA THR A 402 -2.37 -12.93 24.80
C THR A 402 -2.41 -14.35 25.31
N GLN A 403 -3.53 -14.75 25.91
CA GLN A 403 -3.76 -16.13 26.31
C GLN A 403 -4.16 -16.97 25.10
N VAL A 404 -3.54 -18.15 24.99
CA VAL A 404 -3.75 -19.10 23.90
C VAL A 404 -4.18 -20.43 24.47
N THR A 405 -5.24 -21.00 23.91
CA THR A 405 -5.72 -22.33 24.28
C THR A 405 -5.36 -23.32 23.17
N LEU A 406 -4.68 -24.41 23.52
CA LEU A 406 -4.23 -25.43 22.55
C LEU A 406 -5.36 -26.40 22.18
N GLU A 407 -6.18 -26.78 23.16
CA GLU A 407 -7.33 -27.69 22.99
C GLU A 407 -8.56 -27.15 23.72
N ILE A 408 -9.76 -27.51 23.27
CA ILE A 408 -11.01 -27.07 23.90
C ILE A 408 -11.05 -27.64 25.33
N GLY A 409 -11.13 -26.75 26.33
CA GLY A 409 -11.15 -27.11 27.75
C GLY A 409 -9.78 -27.13 28.43
N ALA A 410 -8.67 -26.94 27.69
CA ALA A 410 -7.34 -26.81 28.28
C ALA A 410 -7.15 -25.45 28.97
N SER A 411 -6.23 -25.39 29.94
CA SER A 411 -5.84 -24.13 30.57
C SER A 411 -5.17 -23.19 29.57
N PRO A 412 -5.50 -21.89 29.60
CA PRO A 412 -4.87 -20.91 28.72
C PRO A 412 -3.38 -20.74 29.05
N LEU A 413 -2.55 -20.76 28.01
CA LEU A 413 -1.11 -20.57 28.09
C LEU A 413 -0.72 -19.16 27.63
N ARG A 414 0.35 -18.63 28.21
CA ARG A 414 1.04 -17.44 27.70
C ARG A 414 2.34 -17.88 27.08
N LEU A 415 2.66 -17.31 25.93
CA LEU A 415 3.81 -17.68 25.13
C LEU A 415 4.80 -16.51 25.07
N ASP A 416 6.08 -16.82 24.93
CA ASP A 416 7.12 -15.89 24.49
C ASP A 416 7.77 -16.47 23.24
N ALA A 417 8.53 -15.63 22.54
CA ALA A 417 9.33 -16.04 21.41
C ALA A 417 10.78 -15.58 21.59
N SER A 418 11.72 -16.48 21.34
CA SER A 418 13.10 -16.15 21.02
C SER A 418 13.30 -16.29 19.50
N ALA A 419 14.32 -15.64 18.94
CA ALA A 419 14.52 -15.64 17.50
C ALA A 419 15.99 -15.69 17.08
N LYS A 420 16.25 -16.32 15.94
CA LYS A 420 17.49 -16.18 15.18
C LYS A 420 17.19 -15.39 13.92
N ILE A 421 17.87 -14.25 13.74
CA ILE A 421 17.65 -13.32 12.63
C ILE A 421 18.89 -13.29 11.75
N ALA A 422 18.69 -13.41 10.44
CA ALA A 422 19.71 -13.26 9.42
C ALA A 422 19.22 -12.29 8.34
N GLU A 423 20.00 -11.27 8.05
CA GLU A 423 19.78 -10.39 6.91
C GLU A 423 20.69 -10.84 5.76
N VAL A 424 20.14 -10.93 4.56
CA VAL A 424 20.94 -11.06 3.35
C VAL A 424 21.26 -9.65 2.86
N HIS A 425 22.50 -9.23 3.04
CA HIS A 425 22.97 -7.97 2.46
C HIS A 425 23.08 -8.11 0.94
N THR A 426 22.55 -7.13 0.22
CA THR A 426 22.64 -7.00 -1.24
C THR A 426 24.01 -6.47 -1.67
N ALA A 427 25.08 -7.13 -1.20
CA ALA A 427 26.41 -6.92 -1.73
C ALA A 427 26.85 -8.17 -2.48
N ALA A 428 27.34 -7.96 -3.71
CA ALA A 428 27.95 -8.97 -4.57
C ALA A 428 29.14 -9.67 -3.90
#